data_AF-A0AA43C5A4-F1
#
_entry.id   AF-A0AA43C5A4-F1
#
_cell.length_a   1.000
_cell.length_b   1.000
_cell.length_c   1.000
_cell.angle_alpha   90.00
_cell.angle_beta   90.00
_cell.angle_gamma   90.00
#
_symmetry.space_group_name_H-M   'P 1'
#
loop_
_entity.id
_entity.type
_entity.pdbx_description
1 polymer ?
#
loop_
_entity_poly.entity_id
_entity_poly.type
_entity_poly.pdbx_seq_one_letter_code
_entity_poly.pdbx_strand_id
1 'polypeptide(L)'
;MKTTVDLDEQLLRAARQRAAAQGKSLGEIIEDALRRTIPAPSAPDARFELSWRTERGRLRPGVRLDDRQGLFDLMERRERSL
;
A
#
# COMPACT_ATOMS: atom_id res chain seq x y z
N MET A 1 13.59 -2.75 -14.10
CA MET A 1 14.52 -3.79 -13.60
C MET A 1 14.90 -4.68 -14.79
N LYS A 2 16.14 -5.19 -14.87
CA LYS A 2 16.54 -6.17 -15.88
C LYS A 2 16.50 -7.56 -15.24
N THR A 3 15.71 -8.45 -15.82
CA THR A 3 15.57 -9.84 -15.36
C THR A 3 15.86 -10.77 -16.52
N THR A 4 16.62 -11.82 -16.27
CA THR A 4 16.85 -12.91 -17.23
C THR A 4 16.01 -14.09 -16.80
N VAL A 5 15.20 -14.63 -17.72
CA VAL A 5 14.33 -15.79 -17.50
C VAL A 5 14.59 -16.81 -18.61
N ASP A 6 14.46 -18.09 -18.30
CA ASP A 6 14.46 -19.15 -19.31
C ASP A 6 13.03 -19.30 -19.86
N LEU A 7 12.90 -19.38 -21.18
CA LEU A 7 11.63 -19.46 -21.88
C LEU A 7 11.74 -20.51 -22.99
N ASP A 8 10.70 -21.32 -23.12
CA ASP A 8 10.57 -22.24 -24.24
C ASP A 8 10.68 -21.49 -25.59
N GLU A 9 11.41 -22.07 -26.53
CA GLU A 9 11.73 -21.47 -27.83
C GLU A 9 10.45 -21.22 -28.66
N GLN A 10 9.45 -22.10 -28.59
CA GLN A 10 8.18 -21.91 -29.30
C GLN A 10 7.39 -20.75 -28.68
N LEU A 11 7.40 -20.64 -27.35
CA LEU A 11 6.78 -19.53 -26.65
C LEU A 11 7.44 -18.19 -27.00
N LEU A 12 8.77 -18.15 -27.05
CA LEU A 12 9.53 -16.96 -27.44
C LEU A 12 9.19 -16.52 -28.87
N ARG A 13 9.07 -17.47 -29.81
CA ARG A 13 8.67 -17.20 -31.20
C ARG A 13 7.25 -16.64 -31.28
N ALA A 14 6.30 -17.26 -30.59
CA ALA A 14 4.91 -16.80 -30.56
C ALA A 14 4.80 -15.39 -29.96
N ALA A 15 5.53 -15.11 -28.88
CA ALA A 15 5.57 -13.79 -28.25
C ALA A 15 6.14 -12.72 -29.19
N ARG A 16 7.20 -13.03 -29.95
CA ARG A 16 7.77 -12.12 -30.96
C ARG A 16 6.81 -11.83 -32.12
N GLN A 17 6.12 -12.85 -32.62
CA GLN A 17 5.11 -12.66 -33.66
C GLN A 17 3.98 -11.75 -33.18
N ARG A 18 3.50 -11.97 -31.94
CA ARG A 18 2.48 -11.13 -31.32
C ARG A 18 2.95 -9.69 -31.12
N ALA A 19 4.21 -9.50 -30.70
CA ALA A 19 4.82 -8.19 -30.54
C ALA A 19 4.84 -7.41 -31.87
N ALA A 20 5.31 -8.06 -32.94
CA ALA A 20 5.32 -7.48 -34.29
C ALA A 20 3.91 -7.14 -34.79
N ALA A 21 2.94 -8.04 -34.60
CA ALA A 21 1.56 -7.81 -35.01
C ALA A 21 0.89 -6.64 -34.27
N GLN A 22 1.31 -6.34 -33.03
CA GLN A 22 0.76 -5.26 -32.20
C GLN A 22 1.60 -3.98 -32.23
N GLY A 23 2.72 -3.95 -32.95
CA GLY A 23 3.66 -2.82 -32.92
C GLY A 23 4.26 -2.57 -31.54
N LYS A 24 4.34 -3.61 -30.69
CA LYS A 24 4.87 -3.55 -29.32
C LYS A 24 6.22 -4.22 -29.23
N SER A 25 6.99 -3.90 -28.21
CA SER A 25 8.20 -4.63 -27.84
C SER A 25 7.87 -5.99 -27.20
N LEU A 26 8.82 -6.92 -27.25
CA LEU A 26 8.69 -8.21 -26.54
C LEU A 26 8.52 -8.00 -25.02
N GLY A 27 9.18 -6.98 -24.46
CA GLY A 27 9.06 -6.63 -23.05
C GLY A 27 7.63 -6.24 -22.66
N GLU A 28 6.97 -5.41 -23.46
CA GLU A 28 5.58 -5.02 -23.22
C GLU A 28 4.62 -6.20 -23.30
N ILE A 29 4.83 -7.13 -24.26
CA ILE A 29 4.02 -8.36 -24.33
C ILE A 29 4.19 -9.23 -23.09
N ILE A 30 5.43 -9.38 -22.61
CA ILE A 30 5.73 -10.16 -21.40
C ILE A 30 5.11 -9.46 -20.17
N GLU A 31 5.25 -8.15 -20.04
CA GLU A 31 4.68 -7.39 -18.94
C GLU A 31 3.14 -7.47 -18.91
N ASP A 32 2.49 -7.29 -20.07
CA ASP A 32 1.03 -7.41 -20.19
C ASP A 32 0.55 -8.81 -19.80
N ALA A 33 1.28 -9.86 -20.16
CA ALA A 33 0.96 -11.25 -19.79
C ALA A 33 1.13 -11.49 -18.27
N LEU A 34 2.20 -10.95 -17.68
CA LEU A 34 2.45 -11.04 -16.25
C LEU A 34 1.39 -10.27 -15.45
N ARG A 35 0.99 -9.07 -15.86
CA ARG A 35 -0.05 -8.28 -15.19
C ARG A 35 -1.43 -8.94 -15.18
N ARG A 36 -1.72 -9.79 -16.17
CA ARG A 36 -2.97 -10.57 -16.23
C ARG A 36 -2.94 -11.77 -15.30
N THR A 37 -1.76 -12.38 -15.13
CA THR A 37 -1.60 -13.63 -14.37
C THR A 37 -1.30 -13.38 -12.90
N ILE A 38 -0.51 -12.35 -12.62
CA ILE A 38 -0.18 -11.90 -11.28
C ILE A 38 -1.20 -10.82 -10.96
N PRO A 39 -2.20 -11.09 -10.09
CA PRO A 39 -3.09 -10.03 -9.64
C PRO A 39 -2.20 -8.91 -9.09
N ALA A 40 -2.40 -7.69 -9.60
CA ALA A 40 -1.89 -6.54 -8.88
C ALA A 40 -2.36 -6.71 -7.43
N PRO A 41 -1.51 -6.47 -6.41
CA PRO A 41 -2.04 -6.33 -5.06
C PRO A 41 -3.19 -5.37 -5.20
N SER A 42 -4.43 -5.86 -5.00
CA SER A 42 -5.59 -5.00 -5.13
C SER A 42 -5.26 -3.82 -4.26
N ALA A 43 -5.22 -2.61 -4.84
CA ALA A 43 -5.55 -1.46 -4.02
C ALA A 43 -6.84 -1.89 -3.33
N PRO A 44 -6.87 -2.05 -2.00
CA PRO A 44 -8.03 -2.65 -1.38
C PRO A 44 -9.22 -1.81 -1.81
N ASP A 45 -10.17 -2.41 -2.53
CA ASP A 45 -11.51 -1.84 -2.70
C ASP A 45 -12.19 -1.66 -1.31
N ALA A 46 -11.59 -2.23 -0.27
CA ALA A 46 -11.83 -1.84 1.10
C ALA A 46 -11.48 -0.36 1.28
N ARG A 47 -12.52 0.48 1.29
CA ARG A 47 -12.50 1.79 1.96
C ARG A 47 -11.66 1.67 3.23
N PHE A 48 -10.72 2.59 3.41
CA PHE A 48 -9.92 2.67 4.63
C PHE A 48 -10.83 2.61 5.85
N GLU A 49 -10.77 1.52 6.60
CA GLU A 49 -11.46 1.37 7.88
C GLU A 49 -10.52 1.82 8.99
N LEU A 50 -10.79 3.00 9.54
CA LEU A 50 -10.04 3.51 10.68
C LEU A 50 -10.36 2.68 11.93
N SER A 51 -9.50 1.70 12.22
CA SER A 51 -9.56 0.95 13.47
C SER A 51 -8.77 1.67 14.56
N TRP A 52 -9.46 2.46 15.38
CA TRP A 52 -8.85 3.11 16.54
C TRP A 52 -8.38 2.06 17.56
N ARG A 53 -7.11 2.11 17.95
CA ARG A 53 -6.63 1.46 19.18
C ARG A 53 -7.05 2.34 20.36
N THR A 54 -8.16 2.00 21.01
CA THR A 54 -8.67 2.72 22.18
C THR A 54 -8.28 2.00 23.47
N GLU A 55 -7.85 2.77 24.47
CA GLU A 55 -7.70 2.27 25.84
C GLU A 55 -8.99 2.46 26.64
N ARG A 56 -9.26 1.55 27.58
CA ARG A 56 -10.40 1.75 28.51
C ARG A 56 -10.08 2.86 29.48
N GLY A 57 -10.91 3.89 29.51
CA GLY A 57 -10.71 5.02 30.42
C GLY A 57 -11.95 5.91 30.52
N ARG A 58 -11.90 6.82 31.49
CA ARG A 58 -12.88 7.91 31.63
C ARG A 58 -12.18 9.24 31.47
N LEU A 59 -12.89 10.23 30.94
CA LEU A 59 -12.39 11.60 30.90
C LEU A 59 -12.10 12.07 32.33
N ARG A 60 -10.89 12.56 32.56
CA ARG A 60 -10.52 13.10 33.87
C ARG A 60 -11.23 14.46 34.08
N PRO A 61 -11.73 14.76 35.29
CA PRO A 61 -12.27 16.08 35.60
C PRO A 61 -11.29 17.20 35.24
N GLY A 62 -11.79 18.24 34.57
CA GLY A 62 -10.98 19.37 34.11
C GLY A 62 -10.20 19.14 32.81
N VAL A 63 -10.25 17.95 32.20
CA VAL A 63 -9.71 17.72 30.86
C VAL A 63 -10.75 18.11 29.82
N ARG A 64 -10.36 19.03 28.93
CA ARG A 64 -11.11 19.39 27.73
C ARG A 64 -10.35 18.89 26.51
N LEU A 65 -10.93 17.95 25.77
CA LEU A 65 -10.27 17.29 24.63
C LEU A 65 -10.23 18.17 23.36
N ASP A 66 -11.11 19.16 23.29
CA ASP A 66 -11.20 20.19 22.26
C ASP A 66 -10.21 21.34 22.49
N ASP A 67 -9.61 21.43 23.68
CA ASP A 67 -8.61 22.42 24.03
C ASP A 67 -7.21 21.80 24.01
N ARG A 68 -6.55 21.91 22.84
CA ARG A 68 -5.20 21.38 22.64
C ARG A 68 -4.23 21.90 23.71
N GLN A 69 -4.17 23.21 23.91
CA GLN A 69 -3.17 23.80 24.80
C GLN A 69 -3.42 23.37 26.25
N GLY A 70 -4.66 23.45 26.73
CA GLY A 70 -5.01 23.05 28.09
C GLY A 70 -4.74 21.57 28.37
N LEU A 71 -4.93 20.69 27.37
CA LEU A 71 -4.60 19.27 27.48
C LEU A 71 -3.09 19.04 27.63
N PHE A 72 -2.26 19.65 26.78
CA PHE A 72 -0.81 19.52 26.84
C PHE A 72 -0.25 20.06 28.16
N ASP A 73 -0.72 21.23 28.62
CA ASP A 73 -0.30 21.81 29.90
C ASP A 73 -0.62 20.90 31.10
N LEU A 74 -1.72 20.14 31.05
CA LEU A 74 -2.08 19.16 32.08
C LEU A 74 -1.21 17.89 32.03
N MET A 75 -0.79 17.46 30.83
CA MET A 75 0.08 16.30 30.65
C MET A 75 1.51 16.60 31.11
N GLU A 76 2.06 17.74 30.72
CA GLU A 76 3.43 18.16 31.08
C GLU A 76 3.59 18.51 32.57
N ARG A 77 2.52 18.99 33.22
CA ARG A 77 2.52 19.19 34.69
C ARG A 77 2.72 17.88 35.45
N ARG A 78 2.27 16.75 34.90
CA ARG A 78 2.40 15.44 35.55
C ARG A 78 3.80 14.84 35.43
N GLU A 79 4.52 15.15 34.35
CA GLU A 79 5.90 14.67 34.14
C GLU A 79 6.91 15.31 35.12
N ARG A 80 6.57 16.47 35.71
CA ARG A 80 7.41 17.17 36.70
C ARG A 80 7.13 16.79 38.17
N SER A 81 6.18 15.89 38.44
CA SER A 81 5.85 15.42 39.80
C SER A 81 6.19 13.94 40.03
N LEU A 82 7.05 13.37 39.19
CA LEU A 82 7.77 12.12 39.42
C LEU A 82 9.25 12.44 39.64
#